data_AF-A0A0C7NJ60-F1
#
_entry.id   AF-A0A0C7NJ60-F1
#
_cell.length_a   1.000
_cell.length_b   1.000
_cell.length_c   1.000
_cell.angle_alpha   90.00
_cell.angle_beta   90.00
_cell.angle_gamma   90.00
#
_symmetry.space_group_name_H-M   'P 1'
#
loop_
_entity.id
_entity.type
_entity.pdbx_description
1 polymer ?
#
loop_
_entity_poly.entity_id
_entity_poly.type
_entity_poly.pdbx_seq_one_letter_code
_entity_poly.pdbx_strand_id
1 'polypeptide(L)'
;MIKQKFKEGFTLIEVLVVLGVIAIIASIAVPSIKGIITQAEATKVITDMRNVEVAVLNYSLFNSNLKDLNIETLVNENYLSTTPENIQISAGGSREIKIEYTGEDLSGKDLYKIDKDISYSEGSFPYLLVTY
;
A
#
# COMPACT_ATOMS: atom_id res chain seq x y z
N MET A 1 -57.27 4.71 37.40
CA MET A 1 -57.08 3.31 36.94
C MET A 1 -56.03 3.32 35.84
N ILE A 2 -54.80 2.86 36.13
CA ILE A 2 -53.67 2.93 35.19
C ILE A 2 -53.61 1.62 34.42
N LYS A 3 -53.86 1.66 33.10
CA LYS A 3 -53.68 0.51 32.20
C LYS A 3 -52.17 0.28 32.00
N GLN A 4 -51.65 -0.79 32.58
CA GLN A 4 -50.31 -1.29 32.26
C GLN A 4 -50.30 -1.79 30.80
N LYS A 5 -49.51 -1.14 29.93
CA LYS A 5 -49.21 -1.65 28.60
C LYS A 5 -48.15 -2.75 28.74
N PHE A 6 -48.44 -3.96 28.27
CA PHE A 6 -47.42 -4.99 28.12
C PHE A 6 -46.34 -4.47 27.17
N LYS A 7 -45.09 -4.48 27.63
CA LYS A 7 -43.94 -4.19 26.77
C LYS A 7 -43.72 -5.42 25.90
N GLU A 8 -43.94 -5.28 24.60
CA GLU A 8 -43.56 -6.29 23.62
C GLU A 8 -42.04 -6.40 23.60
N GLY A 9 -41.52 -7.60 23.90
CA GLY A 9 -40.11 -7.92 23.88
C GLY A 9 -39.77 -8.78 22.66
N PHE A 10 -38.53 -8.68 22.18
CA PHE A 10 -38.01 -9.52 21.10
C PHE A 10 -37.97 -10.99 21.54
N THR A 11 -38.38 -11.89 20.65
CA THR A 11 -38.26 -13.33 20.91
C THR A 11 -36.83 -13.81 20.64
N LEU A 12 -36.40 -14.86 21.35
CA LEU A 12 -35.09 -15.47 21.10
C LEU A 12 -34.98 -16.01 19.67
N ILE A 13 -36.08 -16.54 19.13
CA ILE A 13 -36.10 -17.08 17.77
C ILE A 13 -35.88 -15.98 16.71
N GLU A 14 -36.43 -14.78 16.89
CA GLU A 14 -36.19 -13.65 15.99
C GLU A 14 -34.72 -13.24 15.97
N VAL A 15 -34.08 -13.16 17.14
CA VAL A 15 -32.65 -12.84 17.21
C VAL A 15 -31.81 -13.95 16.56
N LEU A 16 -32.15 -15.22 16.76
CA LEU A 16 -31.42 -16.35 16.16
C LEU A 16 -31.52 -16.36 14.64
N VAL A 17 -32.70 -16.13 14.07
CA VAL A 17 -32.88 -16.07 12.61
C VAL A 17 -32.11 -14.88 12.02
N VAL A 18 -32.16 -13.71 12.67
CA VAL A 18 -31.43 -12.51 12.21
C VAL A 18 -29.93 -12.73 12.24
N LEU A 19 -29.38 -13.28 13.33
CA LEU A 19 -27.96 -13.61 13.42
C LEU A 19 -27.55 -14.66 12.38
N GLY A 20 -28.44 -15.63 12.08
CA GLY A 20 -28.23 -16.62 11.03
C GLY A 20 -28.09 -15.98 9.64
N VAL A 21 -28.98 -15.05 9.28
CA VAL A 21 -28.90 -14.33 8.00
C VAL A 21 -27.65 -13.43 7.93
N ILE A 22 -27.33 -12.70 9.01
CA ILE A 22 -26.12 -11.86 9.08
C ILE A 22 -24.86 -12.72 8.93
N ALA A 23 -24.80 -13.90 9.56
CA ALA A 23 -23.66 -14.81 9.45
C ALA A 23 -23.44 -15.31 8.02
N ILE A 24 -24.52 -15.64 7.30
CA ILE A 24 -24.44 -16.05 5.89
C ILE A 24 -23.88 -14.91 5.02
N ILE A 25 -24.43 -13.69 5.15
CA ILE A 25 -23.97 -12.54 4.36
C ILE A 25 -22.51 -12.18 4.70
N ALA A 26 -22.17 -12.14 5.98
CA ALA A 26 -20.83 -11.82 6.45
C ALA A 26 -19.78 -12.82 5.94
N SER A 27 -20.13 -14.11 5.85
CA SER A 27 -19.23 -15.15 5.34
C SER A 27 -18.77 -14.92 3.89
N ILE A 28 -19.64 -14.31 3.07
CA ILE A 28 -19.35 -14.00 1.66
C ILE A 28 -18.67 -12.64 1.52
N ALA A 29 -19.07 -11.65 2.32
CA ALA A 29 -18.58 -10.28 2.21
C ALA A 29 -17.13 -10.11 2.69
N VAL A 30 -16.75 -10.73 3.80
CA VAL A 30 -15.42 -10.55 4.44
C VAL A 30 -14.23 -10.90 3.51
N PRO A 31 -14.18 -12.06 2.82
CA PRO A 31 -13.03 -12.39 1.96
C PRO A 31 -12.89 -11.42 0.78
N SER A 32 -13.99 -10.88 0.25
CA SER A 32 -13.96 -9.93 -0.87
C SER A 32 -13.33 -8.60 -0.49
N ILE A 33 -13.52 -8.13 0.74
CA ILE A 33 -13.04 -6.81 1.18
C ILE A 33 -11.52 -6.83 1.38
N LYS A 34 -10.96 -7.91 1.91
CA LYS A 34 -9.51 -8.02 2.16
C LYS A 34 -8.68 -7.83 0.89
N GLY A 35 -9.07 -8.46 -0.22
CA GLY A 35 -8.35 -8.33 -1.49
C GLY A 35 -8.35 -6.89 -2.04
N ILE A 36 -9.46 -6.17 -1.88
CA ILE A 36 -9.58 -4.76 -2.30
C ILE A 36 -8.66 -3.86 -1.46
N ILE A 37 -8.60 -4.10 -0.14
CA ILE A 37 -7.72 -3.34 0.76
C ILE A 37 -6.25 -3.53 0.35
N THR A 38 -5.81 -4.78 0.19
CA THR A 38 -4.44 -5.09 -0.25
C THR A 38 -4.12 -4.46 -1.60
N GLN A 39 -5.06 -4.45 -2.55
CA GLN A 39 -4.89 -3.79 -3.84
C GLN A 39 -4.76 -2.27 -3.72
N ALA A 40 -5.55 -1.65 -2.85
CA ALA A 40 -5.50 -0.21 -2.59
C ALA A 40 -4.16 0.18 -1.94
N GLU A 41 -3.69 -0.59 -0.97
CA GLU A 41 -2.39 -0.42 -0.32
C GLU A 41 -1.24 -0.57 -1.33
N ALA A 42 -1.28 -1.62 -2.17
CA ALA A 42 -0.31 -1.78 -3.25
C ALA A 42 -0.30 -0.59 -4.21
N THR A 43 -1.47 -0.09 -4.61
CA THR A 43 -1.58 1.08 -5.50
C THR A 43 -0.99 2.34 -4.86
N LYS A 44 -1.20 2.53 -3.55
CA LYS A 44 -0.60 3.64 -2.79
C LYS A 44 0.93 3.56 -2.83
N VAL A 45 1.49 2.40 -2.47
CA VAL A 45 2.96 2.19 -2.48
C VAL A 45 3.55 2.42 -3.87
N ILE A 46 2.93 1.87 -4.92
CA ILE A 46 3.37 2.13 -6.30
C ILE A 46 3.37 3.62 -6.61
N THR A 47 2.30 4.34 -6.24
CA THR A 47 2.22 5.78 -6.48
C THR A 47 3.36 6.52 -5.77
N ASP A 48 3.65 6.14 -4.53
CA ASP A 48 4.75 6.72 -3.76
C ASP A 48 6.11 6.40 -4.41
N MET A 49 6.34 5.17 -4.88
CA MET A 49 7.56 4.81 -5.62
C MET A 49 7.71 5.61 -6.92
N ARG A 50 6.62 5.83 -7.66
CA ARG A 50 6.62 6.66 -8.88
C ARG A 50 6.89 8.13 -8.60
N ASN A 51 6.39 8.65 -7.48
CA ASN A 51 6.72 10.01 -7.05
C ASN A 51 8.22 10.15 -6.73
N VAL A 52 8.80 9.13 -6.08
CA VAL A 52 10.25 9.08 -5.82
C VAL A 52 11.04 8.97 -7.12
N GLU A 53 10.59 8.17 -8.10
CA GLU A 53 11.20 8.10 -9.43
C GLU A 53 11.27 9.48 -10.10
N VAL A 54 10.16 10.22 -10.11
CA VAL A 54 10.13 11.59 -10.66
C VAL A 54 11.08 12.52 -9.91
N ALA A 55 11.14 12.42 -8.58
CA ALA A 55 12.07 13.20 -7.76
C ALA A 55 13.54 12.90 -8.10
N VAL A 56 13.90 11.62 -8.23
CA VAL A 56 15.25 11.18 -8.62
C VAL A 56 15.61 11.70 -10.01
N LEU A 57 14.70 11.58 -10.98
CA LEU A 57 14.91 12.07 -12.35
C LEU A 57 15.08 13.59 -12.39
N ASN A 58 14.32 14.34 -11.59
CA ASN A 58 14.49 15.79 -11.52
C ASN A 58 15.83 16.18 -10.89
N TYR A 59 16.23 15.49 -9.83
CA TYR A 59 17.53 15.73 -9.18
C TYR A 59 18.71 15.39 -10.12
N SER A 60 18.56 14.36 -10.97
CA SER A 60 19.59 13.93 -11.92
C SER A 60 19.85 14.92 -13.06
N LEU A 61 18.90 15.83 -13.35
CA LEU A 61 19.09 16.88 -14.36
C LEU A 61 20.18 17.89 -13.94
N PHE A 62 20.34 18.11 -12.65
CA PHE A 62 21.29 19.09 -12.09
C PHE A 62 22.51 18.44 -11.45
N ASN A 63 22.43 17.14 -11.13
CA ASN A 63 23.48 16.40 -10.44
C ASN A 63 23.93 15.20 -11.28
N SER A 64 25.21 15.20 -11.67
CA SER A 64 25.77 14.17 -12.57
C SER A 64 26.11 12.84 -11.87
N ASN A 65 26.18 12.84 -10.54
CA ASN A 65 26.51 11.66 -9.74
C ASN A 65 25.49 11.47 -8.63
N LEU A 66 24.73 10.37 -8.68
CA LEU A 66 23.70 10.04 -7.69
C LEU A 66 24.09 8.88 -6.77
N LYS A 67 25.37 8.49 -6.73
CA LYS A 67 25.82 7.33 -5.94
C LYS A 67 25.53 7.43 -4.46
N ASP A 68 25.56 8.65 -3.91
CA ASP A 68 25.31 8.93 -2.50
C ASP A 68 23.90 9.49 -2.25
N LEU A 69 23.00 9.39 -3.24
CA LEU A 69 21.64 9.90 -3.14
C LEU A 69 20.87 9.08 -2.11
N ASN A 70 20.23 9.77 -1.17
CA ASN A 70 19.32 9.20 -0.19
C ASN A 70 17.99 9.96 -0.20
N ILE A 71 16.95 9.40 0.41
CA ILE A 71 15.62 10.02 0.42
C ILE A 71 15.64 11.35 1.20
N GLU A 72 16.45 11.46 2.25
CA GLU A 72 16.56 12.68 3.05
C GLU A 72 17.06 13.87 2.23
N THR A 73 18.02 13.66 1.31
CA THR A 73 18.50 14.68 0.37
C THR A 73 17.37 15.15 -0.55
N LEU A 74 16.56 14.23 -1.08
CA LEU A 74 15.42 14.58 -1.92
C LEU A 74 14.38 15.40 -1.17
N VAL A 75 14.19 15.14 0.13
CA VAL A 75 13.29 15.94 0.99
C VAL A 75 13.90 17.31 1.30
N ASN A 76 15.16 17.36 1.72
CA ASN A 76 15.86 18.59 2.08
C ASN A 76 15.98 19.57 0.89
N GLU A 77 16.14 19.04 -0.32
CA GLU A 77 16.21 19.84 -1.54
C GLU A 77 14.83 20.10 -2.18
N ASN A 78 13.74 19.73 -1.51
CA ASN A 78 12.35 19.95 -1.93
C ASN A 78 11.93 19.22 -3.22
N TYR A 79 12.59 18.13 -3.59
CA TYR A 79 12.10 17.22 -4.65
C TYR A 79 11.00 16.30 -4.13
N LEU A 80 10.96 16.04 -2.82
CA LEU A 80 9.90 15.34 -2.11
C LEU A 80 9.38 16.19 -0.95
N SER A 81 8.06 16.19 -0.73
CA SER A 81 7.45 16.94 0.39
C SER A 81 7.51 16.19 1.72
N THR A 82 7.65 14.87 1.68
CA THR A 82 7.75 14.00 2.85
C THR A 82 8.51 12.75 2.47
N THR A 83 9.14 12.11 3.46
CA THR A 83 9.68 10.76 3.32
C THR A 83 8.49 9.79 3.22
N PRO A 84 8.34 9.06 2.10
CA PRO A 84 7.33 8.01 2.01
C PRO A 84 7.67 6.83 2.93
N GLU A 85 6.65 6.18 3.45
CA GLU A 85 6.80 5.07 4.39
C GLU A 85 7.29 3.80 3.68
N ASN A 86 8.20 3.05 4.31
CA ASN A 86 8.69 1.77 3.82
C ASN A 86 9.30 1.81 2.41
N ILE A 87 9.79 2.96 1.97
CA ILE A 87 10.50 3.11 0.70
C ILE A 87 11.92 3.54 1.01
N GLN A 88 12.89 2.89 0.37
CA GLN A 88 14.31 3.23 0.44
C GLN A 88 14.86 3.39 -0.96
N ILE A 89 15.93 4.18 -1.11
CA ILE A 89 16.66 4.27 -2.37
C ILE A 89 18.09 3.82 -2.17
N SER A 90 18.59 3.07 -3.13
CA SER A 90 19.97 2.60 -3.16
C SER A 90 20.55 2.75 -4.56
N ALA A 91 21.87 2.95 -4.64
CA ALA A 91 22.54 2.98 -5.93
C ALA A 91 22.44 1.61 -6.62
N GLY A 92 22.01 1.61 -7.88
CA GLY A 92 22.00 0.44 -8.75
C GLY A 92 23.31 0.28 -9.51
N GLY A 93 23.21 -0.03 -10.80
CA GLY A 93 24.34 0.02 -11.73
C GLY A 93 24.78 1.44 -12.10
N SER A 94 25.54 1.54 -13.20
CA SER A 94 25.98 2.83 -13.73
C SER A 94 24.78 3.64 -14.19
N ARG A 95 24.52 4.76 -13.51
CA ARG A 95 23.38 5.67 -13.78
C ARG A 95 22.01 5.05 -13.48
N GLU A 96 21.96 4.20 -12.48
CA GLU A 96 20.71 3.59 -12.02
C GLU A 96 20.51 3.84 -10.52
N ILE A 97 19.28 4.10 -10.13
CA ILE A 97 18.81 4.11 -8.74
C ILE A 97 17.75 3.04 -8.58
N LYS A 98 17.89 2.22 -7.54
CA LYS A 98 16.86 1.28 -7.11
C LYS A 98 15.99 1.95 -6.07
N ILE A 99 14.69 1.93 -6.28
CA ILE A 99 13.68 2.34 -5.31
C ILE A 99 13.09 1.05 -4.76
N GLU A 100 13.35 0.74 -3.50
CA GLU A 100 13.00 -0.53 -2.86
C GLU A 100 11.85 -0.32 -1.87
N TYR A 101 10.86 -1.19 -1.91
CA TYR A 101 9.81 -1.23 -0.89
C TYR A 101 10.18 -2.25 0.19
N THR A 102 10.34 -1.77 1.42
CA THR A 102 10.83 -2.55 2.57
C THR A 102 9.72 -2.98 3.54
N GLY A 103 8.45 -2.77 3.19
CA GLY A 103 7.33 -3.14 4.05
C GLY A 103 7.03 -4.64 4.00
N GLU A 104 6.55 -5.19 5.11
CA GLU A 104 6.20 -6.61 5.23
C GLU A 104 4.76 -6.93 4.80
N ASP A 105 3.92 -5.90 4.65
CA ASP A 105 2.47 -6.05 4.44
C ASP A 105 2.09 -6.48 3.01
N LEU A 106 2.97 -6.25 2.03
CA LEU A 106 2.69 -6.48 0.62
C LEU A 106 3.78 -7.34 -0.01
N SER A 107 3.36 -8.36 -0.77
CA SER A 107 4.31 -9.17 -1.54
C SER A 107 4.73 -8.45 -2.83
N GLY A 108 5.95 -8.71 -3.31
CA GLY A 108 6.40 -8.20 -4.61
C GLY A 108 5.49 -8.63 -5.77
N LYS A 109 4.84 -9.80 -5.65
CA LYS A 109 3.83 -10.26 -6.61
C LYS A 109 2.59 -9.37 -6.63
N ASP A 110 2.17 -8.82 -5.50
CA ASP A 110 1.01 -7.95 -5.43
C ASP A 110 1.30 -6.57 -6.04
N LEU A 111 2.50 -6.04 -5.81
CA LEU A 111 2.99 -4.84 -6.48
C LEU A 111 3.10 -5.05 -8.01
N TYR A 112 3.68 -6.16 -8.45
CA TYR A 112 3.82 -6.48 -9.88
C TYR A 112 2.50 -6.60 -10.65
N LYS A 113 1.42 -7.02 -9.98
CA LYS A 113 0.09 -7.07 -10.62
C LYS A 113 -0.43 -5.67 -10.97
N ILE A 114 -0.04 -4.66 -10.20
CA ILE A 114 -0.46 -3.27 -10.40
C ILE A 114 0.47 -2.59 -11.39
N ASP A 115 1.78 -2.78 -11.22
CA ASP A 115 2.80 -2.16 -12.04
C ASP A 115 3.86 -3.17 -12.48
N LYS A 116 3.95 -3.38 -13.79
CA LYS A 116 4.82 -4.40 -14.39
C LYS A 116 6.28 -3.98 -14.45
N ASP A 117 6.59 -2.71 -14.20
CA ASP A 117 7.98 -2.24 -14.17
C ASP A 117 8.66 -2.59 -12.83
N ILE A 118 7.87 -3.02 -11.84
CA ILE A 118 8.40 -3.51 -10.57
C ILE A 118 9.07 -4.86 -10.77
N SER A 119 10.33 -4.92 -10.37
CA SER A 119 11.09 -6.17 -10.30
C SER A 119 10.99 -6.75 -8.89
N TYR A 120 10.85 -8.07 -8.79
CA TYR A 120 10.85 -8.77 -7.51
C TYR A 120 11.53 -10.13 -7.65
N SER A 121 12.12 -10.61 -6.55
CA SER A 121 12.75 -11.93 -6.45
C SER A 121 12.46 -12.50 -5.07
N GLU A 122 12.43 -13.84 -4.95
CA GLU A 122 12.22 -14.48 -3.66
C GLU A 122 13.38 -14.14 -2.71
N GLY A 123 13.05 -13.61 -1.53
CA GLY A 123 14.03 -13.20 -0.52
C GLY A 123 14.68 -11.83 -0.74
N SER A 124 14.18 -11.02 -1.69
CA SER A 124 14.61 -9.63 -1.88
C SER A 124 13.42 -8.68 -1.85
N PHE A 125 13.68 -7.43 -1.46
CA PHE A 125 12.67 -6.38 -1.52
C PHE A 125 12.26 -6.11 -2.98
N PRO A 126 10.96 -5.93 -3.27
CA PRO A 126 10.52 -5.51 -4.59
C PRO A 126 11.02 -4.09 -4.88
N TYR A 127 11.43 -3.84 -6.11
CA TYR A 127 12.08 -2.59 -6.48
C TYR A 127 11.70 -2.10 -7.87
N LEU A 128 11.76 -0.78 -8.04
CA LEU A 128 11.69 -0.08 -9.31
C LEU A 128 13.09 0.42 -9.66
N LEU A 129 13.53 0.17 -10.90
CA LEU A 129 14.82 0.65 -11.38
C LEU A 129 14.64 1.92 -12.20
N VAL A 130 15.30 3.00 -11.78
CA VAL A 130 15.26 4.30 -12.45
C VAL A 130 16.61 4.56 -13.10
N THR A 131 16.63 4.67 -14.42
CA THR A 131 17.82 5.02 -15.20
C THR A 131 17.80 6.49 -15.57
N TYR A 132 18.91 7.20 -15.35
CA TYR A 132 19.02 8.65 -15.55
C TYR A 132 20.21 9.07 -16.43
#